data_AF-A0AAD7B7C5-F1
#
_entry.id   AF-A0AAD7B7C5-F1
#
_cell.length_a   1.000
_cell.length_b   1.000
_cell.length_c   1.000
_cell.angle_alpha   90.00
_cell.angle_beta   90.00
_cell.angle_gamma   90.00
#
_symmetry.space_group_name_H-M   'P 1'
#
loop_
_entity.id
_entity.type
_entity.pdbx_description
1 polymer ?
#
loop_
_entity_poly.entity_id
_entity_poly.type
_entity_poly.pdbx_seq_one_letter_code
_entity_poly.pdbx_strand_id
1 'polypeptide(L)'
;LSEEVERQKQVLEDLEHQRSAAQSQLNTLVDPMARLPLEISCDIFSQCLSSSPDVRTSSALLHVCHAWSDIALATTALWNVIVSSDVP
;
A
#
# COMPACT_ATOMS: atom_id res chain seq x y z
N LEU A 1 21.25 31.99 -27.91
CA LEU A 1 21.34 31.66 -26.47
C LEU A 1 19.97 31.68 -25.81
N SER A 2 19.22 32.79 -25.85
CA SER A 2 17.86 32.85 -25.28
C SER A 2 16.86 31.89 -25.94
N GLU A 3 16.90 31.75 -27.27
CA GLU A 3 16.03 30.81 -28.01
C GLU A 3 16.30 29.34 -27.64
N GLU A 4 17.57 28.99 -27.42
CA GLU A 4 17.95 27.63 -27.03
C GLU A 4 17.54 27.32 -25.59
N VAL A 5 17.64 28.30 -24.68
CA VAL A 5 17.13 28.17 -23.31
C VAL A 5 15.61 27.97 -23.33
N GLU A 6 14.89 28.70 -24.18
CA GLU A 6 13.43 28.56 -24.29
C GLU A 6 13.04 27.19 -24.85
N ARG A 7 13.74 26.73 -25.89
CA ARG A 7 13.55 25.39 -26.45
C ARG A 7 13.76 24.30 -25.39
N GLN A 8 14.79 24.43 -24.57
CA GLN A 8 15.10 23.47 -23.52
C GLN A 8 14.03 23.44 -22.42
N LYS A 9 13.48 24.60 -22.04
CA LYS A 9 12.35 24.67 -21.10
C LYS A 9 11.11 23.98 -21.64
N GLN A 10 10.78 24.22 -22.91
CA GLN A 10 9.64 23.59 -23.56
C GLN A 10 9.74 22.06 -23.52
N VAL A 11 10.93 21.53 -23.84
CA VAL A 11 11.19 20.08 -23.78
C VAL A 11 11.08 19.55 -22.35
N LEU A 12 11.54 20.32 -21.36
CA LEU A 12 11.47 19.92 -19.96
C LEU A 12 10.03 19.87 -19.45
N GLU A 13 9.21 20.86 -19.78
CA GLU A 13 7.77 20.85 -19.46
C GLU A 13 7.05 19.66 -20.10
N ASP A 14 7.31 19.39 -21.38
CA ASP A 14 6.71 18.24 -22.08
C ASP A 14 7.11 16.92 -21.40
N LEU A 15 8.39 16.77 -21.04
CA LEU A 15 8.88 15.58 -20.34
C LEU A 15 8.28 15.45 -18.93
N GLU A 16 8.13 16.54 -18.19
CA GLU A 16 7.48 16.54 -16.88
C GLU A 16 6.01 16.16 -17.00
N HIS A 17 5.31 16.65 -18.02
CA HIS A 17 3.93 16.29 -18.30
C HIS A 17 3.80 14.79 -18.62
N GLN A 18 4.68 14.26 -19.48
CA GLN A 18 4.71 12.83 -19.80
C GLN A 18 5.02 11.98 -18.56
N ARG A 19 5.99 12.40 -17.72
CA ARG A 19 6.30 11.72 -16.46
C ARG A 19 5.09 11.69 -15.54
N SER A 20 4.40 12.82 -15.39
CA SER A 20 3.20 12.92 -14.56
C SER A 20 2.08 12.00 -15.05
N ALA A 21 1.83 11.99 -16.36
CA ALA A 21 0.83 11.11 -16.97
C ALA A 21 1.17 9.63 -16.75
N ALA A 22 2.41 9.21 -17.00
CA ALA A 22 2.86 7.84 -16.75
C ALA A 22 2.78 7.45 -15.27
N GLN A 23 3.15 8.35 -14.36
CA GLN A 23 3.03 8.12 -12.92
C GLN A 23 1.57 7.95 -12.49
N SER A 24 0.64 8.72 -13.06
CA SER A 24 -0.78 8.58 -12.77
C SER A 24 -1.33 7.21 -13.20
N GLN A 25 -0.88 6.70 -14.35
CA GLN A 25 -1.25 5.37 -14.85
C GLN A 25 -0.67 4.25 -13.98
N LEU A 26 0.54 4.41 -13.46
CA LEU A 26 1.08 3.45 -12.51
C LEU A 26 0.32 3.49 -11.19
N ASN A 27 -0.02 4.67 -10.67
CA ASN A 27 -0.76 4.79 -9.42
C ASN A 27 -2.13 4.10 -9.47
N THR A 28 -2.81 4.10 -10.63
CA THR A 28 -4.09 3.38 -10.80
C THR A 28 -3.93 1.86 -10.86
N LEU A 29 -2.74 1.38 -11.23
CA LEU A 29 -2.40 -0.05 -11.29
C LEU A 29 -1.78 -0.58 -9.98
N VAL A 30 -1.09 0.28 -9.22
CA VAL A 30 -0.28 -0.09 -8.06
C VAL A 30 -1.10 -0.14 -6.76
N ASP A 31 -2.35 0.32 -6.76
CA ASP A 31 -3.22 0.21 -5.58
C ASP A 31 -4.41 -0.76 -5.76
N PRO A 32 -4.13 -2.07 -5.88
CA PRO A 32 -5.18 -3.08 -5.91
C PRO A 32 -5.98 -3.13 -4.59
N MET A 33 -5.42 -2.61 -3.49
CA MET A 33 -6.06 -2.62 -2.17
C MET A 33 -7.04 -1.47 -2.00
N ALA A 34 -6.82 -0.30 -2.58
CA ALA A 34 -7.83 0.78 -2.62
C ALA A 34 -9.09 0.41 -3.41
N ARG A 35 -9.04 -0.64 -4.23
CA ARG A 35 -10.19 -1.15 -4.99
C ARG A 35 -10.91 -2.28 -4.28
N LEU A 36 -10.34 -2.83 -3.21
CA LEU A 36 -10.95 -3.92 -2.47
C LEU A 36 -11.88 -3.34 -1.39
N PRO A 37 -13.10 -3.88 -1.25
CA PRO A 37 -13.92 -3.60 -0.09
C PRO A 37 -13.18 -3.99 1.19
N LEU A 38 -13.45 -3.23 2.25
CA LEU A 38 -12.84 -3.44 3.56
C LEU A 38 -12.99 -4.89 4.04
N GLU A 39 -14.17 -5.49 3.86
CA GLU A 39 -14.43 -6.86 4.30
C GLU A 39 -13.49 -7.86 3.60
N ILE A 40 -13.25 -7.68 2.30
CA ILE A 40 -12.38 -8.56 1.52
C ILE A 40 -10.93 -8.43 1.97
N SER A 41 -10.47 -7.21 2.27
CA SER A 41 -9.13 -7.00 2.83
C SER A 41 -8.95 -7.68 4.18
N CYS A 42 -9.94 -7.59 5.07
CA CYS A 42 -9.93 -8.27 6.37
C CYS A 42 -9.87 -9.80 6.22
N ASP A 43 -10.63 -10.37 5.29
CA ASP A 43 -10.65 -11.81 5.02
C ASP A 43 -9.31 -12.30 4.48
N ILE A 44 -8.68 -11.54 3.58
CA ILE A 44 -7.34 -11.85 3.06
C ILE A 44 -6.32 -11.86 4.19
N PHE A 45 -6.32 -10.83 5.04
CA PHE A 45 -5.39 -10.75 6.17
C PHE A 45 -5.58 -11.93 7.12
N SER A 46 -6.82 -12.29 7.44
CA SER A 46 -7.15 -13.42 8.31
C SER A 46 -6.67 -14.76 7.73
N GLN A 47 -6.79 -14.96 6.43
CA GLN A 47 -6.30 -16.17 5.74
C GLN A 47 -4.77 -16.24 5.70
N CYS A 48 -4.09 -15.12 5.44
CA CYS A 48 -2.62 -15.05 5.46
C CYS A 48 -2.05 -15.40 6.84
N LEU A 49 -2.68 -14.93 7.91
CA LEU A 49 -2.26 -15.25 9.28
C LEU A 49 -2.59 -16.69 9.69
N SER A 50 -3.71 -17.24 9.21
CA SER A 50 -4.07 -18.64 9.47
C SER A 50 -3.06 -19.62 8.85
N SER A 51 -2.43 -19.24 7.74
CA SER A 51 -1.40 -20.06 7.08
C SER A 51 -0.03 -19.99 7.75
N SER A 52 0.27 -18.90 8.47
CA SER A 52 1.53 -18.70 9.18
C SER A 52 1.29 -17.81 10.41
N PRO A 53 0.88 -18.39 11.55
CA PRO A 53 0.45 -17.66 12.74
C PRO A 53 1.65 -17.12 13.54
N ASP A 54 2.43 -16.24 12.91
CA ASP A 54 3.55 -15.55 13.53
C ASP A 54 3.18 -14.09 13.77
N VAL A 55 3.46 -13.59 14.97
CA VAL A 55 3.25 -12.20 15.39
C VAL A 55 3.97 -11.24 14.43
N ARG A 56 5.10 -11.65 13.85
CA ARG A 56 5.83 -10.87 12.85
C ARG A 56 5.03 -10.69 11.55
N THR A 57 4.19 -11.65 11.20
CA THR A 57 3.34 -11.58 10.01
C THR A 57 2.18 -10.60 10.23
N SER A 58 1.58 -10.58 11.43
CA SER A 58 0.53 -9.61 11.80
C SER A 58 1.07 -8.18 11.87
N SER A 59 2.25 -7.98 12.46
CA SER A 59 2.86 -6.65 12.56
C SER A 59 3.38 -6.14 11.22
N ALA A 60 3.76 -7.02 10.29
CA ALA A 60 4.16 -6.63 8.94
C ALA A 60 3.04 -5.88 8.19
N LEU A 61 1.77 -6.20 8.45
CA LEU A 61 0.61 -5.50 7.85
C LEU A 61 0.57 -4.01 8.23
N LEU A 62 1.06 -3.65 9.42
CA LEU A 62 1.11 -2.26 9.90
C LEU A 62 2.15 -1.41 9.15
N HIS A 63 3.11 -2.06 8.47
CA HIS A 63 4.25 -1.38 7.84
C HIS A 63 4.15 -1.29 6.31
N VAL A 64 3.08 -1.82 5.70
CA VAL A 64 2.90 -1.78 4.23
C VAL A 64 2.49 -0.39 3.76
N CYS A 65 1.37 0.12 4.25
CA CYS A 65 0.89 1.48 4.01
C CYS A 65 -0.14 1.89 5.07
N HIS A 66 -0.54 3.17 5.08
CA HIS A 66 -1.53 3.68 6.03
C HIS A 66 -2.87 2.92 5.96
N ALA A 67 -3.37 2.63 4.76
CA ALA A 67 -4.62 1.90 4.60
C ALA A 67 -4.55 0.49 5.21
N TRP A 68 -3.45 -0.23 5.03
CA TRP A 68 -3.27 -1.56 5.62
C TRP A 68 -3.17 -1.50 7.14
N SER A 69 -2.49 -0.48 7.68
CA SER A 69 -2.43 -0.26 9.12
C SER A 69 -3.83 -0.02 9.70
N ASP A 70 -4.63 0.84 9.09
CA ASP A 70 -5.98 1.14 9.57
C ASP A 70 -6.87 -0.11 9.57
N ILE A 71 -6.82 -0.90 8.49
CA ILE A 71 -7.56 -2.16 8.35
C ILE A 71 -7.10 -3.18 9.39
N ALA A 72 -5.78 -3.35 9.55
CA ALA A 72 -5.22 -4.31 10.48
C ALA A 72 -5.56 -3.96 11.94
N LEU A 73 -5.49 -2.68 12.32
CA LEU A 73 -5.88 -2.22 13.66
C LEU A 73 -7.39 -2.36 13.91
N ALA A 74 -8.23 -2.13 12.89
CA ALA A 74 -9.67 -2.31 13.00
C ALA A 74 -10.08 -3.79 13.13
N THR A 75 -9.27 -4.72 12.60
CA THR A 75 -9.56 -6.15 12.60
C THR A 75 -9.02 -6.81 13.86
N THR A 76 -9.77 -6.71 14.96
CA THR A 76 -9.39 -7.27 16.28
C THR A 76 -9.07 -8.76 16.26
N ALA A 77 -9.69 -9.53 15.37
CA ALA A 77 -9.43 -10.97 15.20
C ALA A 77 -7.97 -11.30 14.84
N LEU A 78 -7.24 -10.39 14.16
CA LEU A 78 -5.84 -10.58 13.80
C LEU A 78 -4.91 -10.61 15.02
N TRP A 79 -5.32 -9.97 16.11
CA TRP A 79 -4.51 -9.79 17.32
C TRP A 79 -4.85 -10.81 18.42
N ASN A 80 -5.97 -11.54 18.29
CA ASN A 80 -6.37 -12.57 19.25
C ASN A 80 -5.38 -13.76 19.29
N VAL A 81 -4.64 -14.01 18.20
CA VAL A 81 -3.56 -15.01 18.16
C VAL A 81 -2.43 -14.68 19.14
N ILE A 82 -2.21 -13.40 19.43
CA ILE A 82 -1.11 -12.92 20.27
C ILE A 82 -1.39 -13.21 21.75
N VAL A 83 -2.66 -13.20 22.17
CA VAL A 83 -3.05 -13.47 23.57
C VAL A 83 -2.88 -14.94 23.94
N SER A 84 -2.89 -15.85 22.97
CA SER A 84 -2.79 -17.29 23.26
C SER A 84 -1.35 -17.81 23.40
N SER A 85 -0.32 -16.96 23.19
CA SER A 85 1.09 -17.32 23.36
C SER A 85 1.64 -17.00 24.76
N ASP A 86 0.82 -16.47 25.66
CA ASP A 86 1.19 -16.21 27.06
C ASP A 86 0.27 -17.02 27.99
N VAL A 87 0.63 -18.28 28.23
CA VAL A 87 0.19 -19.06 29.40
C VAL A 87 1.43 -19.85 29.91
N PRO A 88 1.69 -19.90 31.24
CA PRO A 88 3.01 -20.14 31.83
C PRO A 88 3.57 -21.55 31.70
#